data_AF-A0A2W6SIM0-F1
#
_entry.id   AF-A0A2W6SIM0-F1
#
_cell.length_a   1.000
_cell.length_b   1.000
_cell.length_c   1.000
_cell.angle_alpha   90.00
_cell.angle_beta   90.00
_cell.angle_gamma   90.00
#
_symmetry.space_group_name_H-M   'P 1'
#
loop_
_entity.id
_entity.type
_entity.pdbx_description
1 polymer ?
#
loop_
_entity_poly.entity_id
_entity_poly.type
_entity_poly.pdbx_seq_one_letter_code
_entity_poly.pdbx_strand_id
1 'polypeptide(L)' 'MPAPHMLRETDAAAYLGLAPKTLARWRWAGKGPAFHKLGSAVRYSVSELDAFISGAAVAR' A
#
# COMPACT_ATOMS: atom_id res chain seq x y z
N MET A 1 10.88 -18.99 -1.49
CA MET A 1 10.36 -17.68 -1.91
C MET A 1 8.95 -17.57 -1.34
N PRO A 2 8.66 -16.77 -0.30
CA PRO A 2 7.28 -16.61 0.12
C PRO A 2 6.51 -15.97 -1.05
N ALA A 3 5.34 -16.53 -1.37
CA ALA A 3 4.50 -16.01 -2.44
C ALA A 3 4.17 -14.53 -2.18
N PRO A 4 4.04 -13.68 -3.21
CA PRO A 4 3.64 -12.29 -3.01
C PRO A 4 2.24 -12.27 -2.38
N HIS A 5 2.18 -12.01 -1.07
CA HIS A 5 0.94 -11.79 -0.35
C HIS A 5 0.39 -10.44 -0.84
N MET A 6 -0.49 -10.52 -1.83
CA MET A 6 -1.18 -9.36 -2.35
C MET A 6 -2.36 -9.02 -1.42
N LEU A 7 -2.22 -7.91 -0.70
CA LEU A 7 -3.22 -7.33 0.17
C LEU A 7 -4.24 -6.50 -0.62
N ARG A 8 -5.49 -6.53 -0.17
CA ARG A 8 -6.50 -5.57 -0.64
C ARG A 8 -6.23 -4.21 -0.01
N GLU A 9 -6.87 -3.16 -0.52
CA GLU A 9 -6.76 -1.80 0.03
C GLU A 9 -7.04 -1.76 1.53
N THR A 10 -8.08 -2.46 2.01
CA THR A 10 -8.42 -2.54 3.43
C THR A 10 -7.31 -3.20 4.25
N ASP A 11 -6.73 -4.29 3.75
CA ASP A 11 -5.69 -5.03 4.45
C ASP A 11 -4.37 -4.25 4.43
N ALA A 12 -4.06 -3.57 3.34
CA ALA A 12 -2.91 -2.67 3.22
C ALA A 12 -3.04 -1.45 4.15
N ALA A 13 -4.26 -0.92 4.29
CA ALA A 13 -4.54 0.16 5.23
C ALA A 13 -4.37 -0.32 6.67
N ALA A 14 -4.89 -1.49 7.02
CA ALA A 14 -4.67 -2.11 8.32
C ALA A 14 -3.18 -2.37 8.58
N TYR A 15 -2.43 -2.85 7.57
CA TYR A 15 -0.99 -3.09 7.65
C TYR A 15 -0.21 -1.81 7.95
N LEU A 16 -0.59 -0.69 7.33
CA LEU A 16 0.01 0.62 7.57
C LEU A 16 -0.52 1.31 8.84
N GLY A 17 -1.51 0.74 9.52
CA GLY A 17 -2.20 1.39 10.64
C GLY A 17 -3.01 2.64 10.24
N LEU A 18 -3.44 2.70 8.98
CA LEU A 18 -4.18 3.83 8.40
C LEU A 18 -5.65 3.47 8.14
N ALA A 19 -6.50 4.49 8.05
CA ALA A 19 -7.86 4.29 7.57
C ALA A 19 -7.86 3.99 6.05
N PRO A 20 -8.71 3.08 5.55
CA PRO A 20 -8.85 2.82 4.11
C PRO A 20 -9.14 4.09 3.30
N LYS A 21 -9.93 5.02 3.86
CA LYS A 21 -10.19 6.35 3.27
C LYS A 21 -8.91 7.18 3.06
N THR A 22 -7.93 7.07 3.95
CA THR A 22 -6.64 7.76 3.79
C THR A 22 -5.87 7.16 2.62
N LEU A 23 -5.88 5.84 2.49
CA LEU A 23 -5.21 5.13 1.38
C LEU A 23 -5.88 5.44 0.04
N ALA A 24 -7.22 5.49 0.00
CA ALA A 24 -7.98 5.94 -1.16
C ALA A 24 -7.66 7.40 -1.54
N ARG A 25 -7.53 8.30 -0.55
CA ARG A 25 -7.12 9.69 -0.76
C ARG A 25 -5.71 9.79 -1.32
N TRP A 26 -4.77 9.01 -0.79
CA TRP A 26 -3.40 8.93 -1.27
C TRP A 26 -3.34 8.47 -2.72
N ARG A 27 -4.10 7.43 -3.07
CA ARG A 27 -4.25 6.94 -4.44
C ARG A 27 -4.74 8.04 -5.40
N TRP A 28 -5.70 8.86 -4.97
CA TRP A 28 -6.17 10.02 -5.75
C TRP A 28 -5.12 11.13 -5.84
N ALA A 29 -4.37 11.38 -4.77
CA ALA A 29 -3.34 12.40 -4.71
C ALA A 29 -2.03 12.00 -5.41
N GLY A 30 -1.95 10.79 -5.98
CA GLY A 30 -0.71 10.24 -6.55
C GLY A 30 0.40 10.04 -5.52
N LYS A 31 0.05 9.93 -4.23
CA LYS A 31 0.98 9.68 -3.12
C LYS A 31 0.71 8.29 -2.55
N GLY A 32 1.70 7.69 -1.88
CA GLY A 32 1.52 6.42 -1.16
C GLY A 32 2.27 5.23 -1.79
N PRO A 33 2.03 4.02 -1.25
CA PRO A 33 2.71 2.80 -1.66
C PRO A 33 2.31 2.37 -3.08
N ALA A 34 3.23 1.69 -3.76
CA ALA A 34 2.96 1.15 -5.07
C ALA A 34 1.80 0.16 -5.04
N PHE A 35 0.92 0.25 -6.02
CA PHE A 35 -0.23 -0.62 -6.16
C PHE A 35 -0.18 -1.35 -7.50
N HIS A 36 -0.62 -2.60 -7.48
CA HIS A 36 -0.82 -3.42 -8.67
C HIS A 36 -2.30 -3.42 -9.04
N LYS A 37 -2.60 -2.98 -10.25
CA LYS A 37 -3.95 -3.03 -10.81
C LYS A 37 -4.13 -4.37 -11.54
N LEU A 38 -4.97 -5.25 -11.00
CA LEU A 38 -5.37 -6.50 -11.64
C LEU A 38 -6.82 -6.36 -12.14
N GLY A 39 -6.97 -5.89 -13.38
CA GLY A 39 -8.28 -5.62 -13.97
C GLY A 39 -8.99 -4.46 -13.25
N SER A 40 -10.12 -4.74 -12.59
CA SER A 40 -10.82 -3.77 -11.74
C SER A 40 -10.32 -3.75 -10.28
N ALA A 41 -9.55 -4.75 -9.86
CA ALA A 41 -9.08 -4.87 -8.49
C ALA A 41 -7.73 -4.17 -8.30
N VAL A 42 -7.58 -3.46 -7.19
CA VAL A 42 -6.33 -2.86 -6.74
C VAL A 42 -5.77 -3.71 -5.61
N ARG A 43 -4.51 -4.11 -5.74
CA ARG A 43 -3.80 -4.90 -4.75
C ARG A 43 -2.46 -4.27 -4.40
N TYR A 44 -2.04 -4.46 -3.17
CA TYR A 44 -0.77 -3.99 -2.63
C TYR A 44 0.09 -5.19 -2.30
N SER A 45 1.37 -5.17 -2.67
CA SER A 45 2.28 -6.22 -2.20
C SER A 45 2.83 -5.82 -0.83
N VAL A 46 2.99 -6.79 0.08
CA VAL A 46 3.62 -6.52 1.38
C VAL A 46 5.03 -5.95 1.19
N SER A 47 5.80 -6.45 0.22
CA SER A 47 7.14 -5.94 -0.09
C SER A 47 7.16 -4.47 -0.51
N GLU A 48 6.19 -4.04 -1.32
CA GLU A 48 6.05 -2.64 -1.75
C GLU A 48 5.56 -1.76 -0.60
N LEU A 49 4.69 -2.28 0.27
CA LEU A 49 4.28 -1.58 1.48
C LEU A 49 5.46 -1.39 2.44
N ASP A 50 6.29 -2.43 2.60
CA ASP A 50 7.48 -2.39 3.44
C ASP A 50 8.54 -1.43 2.88
N ALA A 51 8.80 -1.49 1.57
CA ALA A 51 9.67 -0.54 0.87
C ALA A 51 9.14 0.90 0.98
N PHE A 52 7.82 1.09 0.92
CA PHE A 52 7.20 2.38 1.17
C PHE A 52 7.39 2.85 2.61
N ILE A 53 7.21 2.00 3.62
CA ILE A 53 7.45 2.36 5.03
C ILE A 53 8.94 2.73 5.22
N SER A 54 9.85 1.92 4.68
CA SER A 54 11.29 2.15 4.77
C SER A 54 11.73 3.42 4.04
N GLY A 55 11.11 3.76 2.91
CA GLY A 55 11.40 4.97 2.12
C GLY A 55 10.64 6.21 2.58
N ALA A 56 9.47 6.04 3.20
CA ALA A 56 8.68 7.10 3.81
C ALA A 56 9.13 7.43 5.24
N ALA A 57 10.17 6.76 5.75
CA ALA A 57 10.94 7.24 6.88
C ALA A 57 11.47 8.64 6.52
N VAL A 58 10.69 9.65 6.87
CA VAL A 58 11.12 11.04 6.87
C VAL A 58 12.30 11.07 7.83
N ALA A 59 13.52 11.09 7.27
CA ALA A 59 14.71 11.47 8.01
C ALA A 59 14.39 12.82 8.67
N ARG A 60 14.35 12.80 10.01
CA ARG A 60 14.18 14.00 10.81
C ARG A 60 15.41 14.87 10.73
#